data_AF-A0A1H6FU90-F1
#
_entry.id   AF-A0A1H6FU90-F1
#
_cell.length_a   1.000
_cell.length_b   1.000
_cell.length_c   1.000
_cell.angle_alpha   90.00
_cell.angle_beta   90.00
_cell.angle_gamma   90.00
#
_symmetry.space_group_name_H-M   'P 1'
#
loop_
_entity.id
_entity.type
_entity.pdbx_description
1 polymer ?
#
loop_
_entity_poly.entity_id
_entity_poly.type
_entity_poly.pdbx_seq_one_letter_code
_entity_poly.pdbx_strand_id
1 'polypeptide(L)'
;MLCNTPDVAAVVELVDDKVASFAGIDQRDADRVGALARELVQLVPPDGQVHVRSARGQVFVSQHGERLLVAMTTRRVQAASVLYDMHMAVRGELGE
;
A
#
# COMPACT_ATOMS: atom_id res chain seq x y z
N MET A 1 -5.28 10.05 4.07
CA MET A 1 -5.25 9.86 5.54
C MET A 1 -4.21 8.83 6.02
N LEU A 2 -3.83 7.82 5.23
CA LEU A 2 -2.76 6.85 5.60
C LEU A 2 -1.39 7.49 5.91
N CYS A 3 -1.12 8.69 5.37
CA CYS A 3 0.10 9.45 5.67
C CYS A 3 0.15 10.00 7.10
N ASN A 4 -0.96 9.95 7.85
CA ASN A 4 -1.03 10.35 9.26
C ASN A 4 -0.85 9.16 10.21
N THR A 5 -0.80 7.93 9.70
CA THR A 5 -0.40 6.77 10.49
C THR A 5 1.09 6.94 10.78
N PRO A 6 1.50 7.08 12.06
CA PRO A 6 2.91 7.20 12.41
C PRO A 6 3.70 6.06 11.76
N ASP A 7 4.88 6.37 11.25
CA ASP A 7 5.83 5.41 10.65
C ASP A 7 5.51 4.91 9.22
N VAL A 8 4.43 5.37 8.57
CA VAL A 8 4.25 5.22 7.11
C VAL A 8 5.12 6.24 6.39
N ALA A 9 6.15 5.74 5.69
CA ALA A 9 7.11 6.56 4.96
C ALA A 9 6.62 6.90 3.55
N ALA A 10 5.83 6.02 2.94
CA ALA A 10 5.30 6.24 1.61
C ALA A 10 3.98 5.50 1.39
N VAL A 11 3.14 6.08 0.54
CA VAL A 11 1.89 5.46 0.07
C VAL A 11 1.83 5.60 -1.45
N VAL A 12 1.41 4.55 -2.15
CA VAL A 12 1.14 4.56 -3.59
C VAL A 12 -0.21 3.92 -3.83
N GLU A 13 -1.07 4.61 -4.56
CA GLU A 13 -2.34 4.08 -5.05
C GLU A 13 -2.22 3.79 -6.54
N LEU A 14 -2.69 2.61 -6.95
CA LEU A 14 -2.88 2.26 -8.34
C LEU A 14 -4.36 2.06 -8.62
N VAL A 15 -4.78 2.49 -9.81
CA VAL A 15 -6.10 2.24 -10.39
C VAL A 15 -5.88 1.78 -11.82
N ASP A 16 -6.52 0.67 -12.22
CA ASP A 16 -6.36 0.08 -13.55
C ASP A 16 -4.87 -0.09 -13.95
N ASP A 17 -4.09 -0.65 -13.02
CA ASP A 17 -2.65 -0.86 -13.17
C ASP A 17 -1.82 0.43 -13.40
N LYS A 18 -2.32 1.63 -13.08
CA LYS A 18 -1.54 2.87 -13.20
C LYS A 18 -1.44 3.57 -11.87
N VAL A 19 -0.28 4.16 -11.58
CA VAL A 19 -0.11 5.02 -10.40
C VAL A 19 -1.06 6.20 -10.52
N ALA A 20 -2.06 6.24 -9.63
CA ALA A 20 -3.07 7.28 -9.58
C ALA A 20 -2.67 8.40 -8.62
N SER A 21 -2.10 8.03 -7.47
CA SER A 21 -1.60 8.97 -6.46
C SER A 21 -0.43 8.36 -5.67
N PHE A 22 0.42 9.22 -5.11
CA PHE A 22 1.50 8.79 -4.22
C PHE A 22 1.89 9.90 -3.25
N ALA A 23 2.49 9.51 -2.12
CA ALA A 23 3.00 10.41 -1.10
C ALA A 23 4.29 9.86 -0.48
N GLY A 24 5.19 10.75 -0.06
CA GLY A 24 6.44 10.41 0.63
C GLY A 24 7.61 9.96 -0.27
N ILE A 25 7.38 9.84 -1.58
CA ILE A 25 8.37 9.47 -2.60
C ILE A 25 8.17 10.31 -3.88
N ASP A 26 9.12 10.23 -4.81
CA ASP A 26 8.97 10.83 -6.14
C ASP A 26 8.25 9.88 -7.13
N GLN A 27 7.91 10.39 -8.31
CA GLN A 27 7.21 9.62 -9.35
C GLN A 27 7.99 8.38 -9.79
N ARG A 28 9.32 8.48 -9.92
CA ARG A 28 10.16 7.38 -10.40
C ARG A 28 10.11 6.21 -9.43
N ASP A 29 10.19 6.50 -8.14
CA ASP A 29 10.07 5.48 -7.10
C ASP A 29 8.63 4.99 -6.95
N ALA A 30 7.63 5.84 -7.16
CA ALA A 30 6.23 5.40 -7.21
C ALA A 30 5.97 4.39 -8.34
N ASP A 31 6.53 4.61 -9.53
CA ASP A 31 6.41 3.67 -10.66
C ASP A 31 7.05 2.31 -10.34
N ARG A 32 8.21 2.32 -9.66
CA ARG A 32 8.89 1.10 -9.21
C ARG A 32 8.10 0.35 -8.15
N VAL A 33 7.54 1.07 -7.18
CA VAL A 33 6.66 0.49 -6.16
C VAL A 33 5.41 -0.08 -6.81
N GLY A 34 4.85 0.59 -7.82
CA GLY A 34 3.73 0.09 -8.60
C GLY A 34 4.06 -1.21 -9.33
N ALA A 35 5.25 -1.32 -9.95
CA ALA A 35 5.71 -2.57 -10.55
C ALA A 35 5.81 -3.71 -9.52
N LEU A 36 6.42 -3.46 -8.37
CA LEU A 36 6.51 -4.42 -7.27
C LEU A 36 5.12 -4.85 -6.78
N ALA A 37 4.18 -3.92 -6.63
CA ALA A 37 2.83 -4.22 -6.15
C ALA A 37 2.06 -5.15 -7.09
N ARG A 38 2.23 -4.98 -8.42
CA ARG A 38 1.64 -5.87 -9.42
C ARG A 38 2.20 -7.29 -9.33
N GLU A 39 3.49 -7.45 -9.04
CA GLU A 39 4.07 -8.78 -8.81
C GLU A 39 3.54 -9.40 -7.52
N LEU A 40 3.48 -8.61 -6.43
CA LEU A 40 3.04 -9.10 -5.13
C LEU A 40 1.55 -9.46 -5.08
N VAL A 41 0.69 -8.70 -5.80
CA VAL A 41 -0.75 -8.94 -5.76
C VAL A 41 -1.16 -10.26 -6.44
N GLN A 42 -0.34 -10.77 -7.35
CA GLN A 42 -0.57 -12.10 -7.94
C GLN A 42 -0.49 -13.24 -6.91
N LEU A 43 0.04 -12.96 -5.72
CA LEU A 43 0.19 -13.94 -4.63
C LEU A 43 -1.00 -13.95 -3.67
N VAL A 44 -1.95 -13.02 -3.81
CA VAL A 44 -3.11 -12.91 -2.90
C VAL A 44 -4.41 -13.28 -3.60
N PRO A 45 -5.43 -13.75 -2.84
CA PRO A 45 -6.77 -13.88 -3.40
C PRO A 45 -7.29 -12.51 -3.86
N PRO A 46 -8.29 -12.48 -4.78
CA PRO A 46 -9.01 -11.26 -5.12
C PRO A 46 -9.50 -10.52 -3.87
N ASP A 47 -9.42 -9.20 -3.88
CA ASP A 47 -9.72 -8.33 -2.73
C ASP A 47 -8.89 -8.64 -1.46
N GLY A 48 -7.70 -9.21 -1.66
CA GLY A 48 -6.80 -9.65 -0.60
C GLY A 48 -5.76 -8.61 -0.18
N GLN A 49 -4.94 -9.01 0.78
CA GLN A 49 -3.82 -8.21 1.29
C GLN A 49 -2.57 -9.07 1.43
N VAL A 50 -1.40 -8.47 1.16
CA VAL A 50 -0.09 -9.08 1.43
C VAL A 50 0.78 -8.12 2.23
N HIS A 51 1.56 -8.70 3.13
CA HIS A 51 2.54 -8.00 3.94
C HIS A 51 3.90 -8.68 3.78
N VAL A 52 4.87 -7.92 3.28
CA VAL A 52 6.27 -8.34 3.16
C VAL A 52 7.09 -7.60 4.20
N ARG A 53 7.77 -8.36 5.06
CA ARG A 53 8.64 -7.82 6.10
C ARG A 53 10.10 -8.10 5.77
N SER A 54 10.93 -7.06 5.82
CA SER A 54 12.38 -7.16 5.68
C SER A 54 13.11 -6.61 6.90
N ALA A 55 14.44 -6.70 6.89
CA ALA A 55 15.28 -6.02 7.87
C ALA A 55 15.25 -4.49 7.76
N ARG A 56 14.85 -3.95 6.60
CA ARG A 56 14.88 -2.51 6.28
C ARG A 56 13.53 -1.81 6.40
N GLY A 57 12.46 -2.57 6.66
CA GLY A 57 11.10 -2.02 6.66
C GLY A 57 10.05 -3.05 6.31
N GLN A 58 8.83 -2.58 6.09
CA GLN A 58 7.69 -3.38 5.68
C GLN A 58 7.03 -2.78 4.46
N VAL A 59 6.50 -3.64 3.61
CA VAL A 59 5.65 -3.29 2.47
C VAL A 59 4.32 -3.99 2.69
N PHE A 60 3.25 -3.22 2.57
CA PHE A 60 1.88 -3.68 2.65
C PHE A 60 1.21 -3.41 1.31
N VAL A 61 0.46 -4.36 0.81
CA VAL A 61 -0.36 -4.22 -0.40
C VAL A 61 -1.77 -4.67 -0.07
N SER A 62 -2.76 -3.87 -0.44
CA SER A 62 -4.18 -4.16 -0.29
C SER A 62 -4.87 -3.97 -1.64
N GLN A 63 -5.63 -4.95 -2.08
CA GLN A 63 -6.40 -4.90 -3.32
C GLN A 63 -7.88 -4.75 -3.02
N HIS A 64 -8.59 -3.97 -3.83
CA HIS A 64 -10.04 -4.07 -3.96
C HIS A 64 -10.47 -3.77 -5.40
N GLY A 65 -11.00 -4.77 -6.10
CA GLY A 65 -11.24 -4.70 -7.55
C GLY A 65 -9.98 -4.26 -8.30
N GLU A 66 -10.10 -3.19 -9.09
CA GLU A 66 -9.02 -2.58 -9.87
C GLU A 66 -8.12 -1.63 -9.06
N ARG A 67 -8.43 -1.41 -7.77
CA ARG A 67 -7.65 -0.53 -6.90
C ARG A 67 -6.62 -1.32 -6.13
N LEU A 68 -5.39 -0.84 -6.15
CA LEU A 68 -4.30 -1.33 -5.30
C LEU A 68 -3.78 -0.19 -4.45
N LEU A 69 -3.54 -0.49 -3.18
CA LEU A 69 -2.92 0.44 -2.27
C LEU A 69 -1.66 -0.19 -1.70
N VAL A 70 -0.59 0.57 -1.70
CA VAL A 70 0.72 0.15 -1.21
C VAL A 70 1.14 1.11 -0.12
N ALA A 71 1.52 0.58 1.03
CA ALA A 71 2.13 1.36 2.10
C ALA A 71 3.52 0.80 2.42
N MET A 72 4.48 1.71 2.63
CA MET A 72 5.84 1.35 3.03
C MET A 72 6.19 1.99 4.36
N THR A 73 6.83 1.23 5.24
CA THR A 73 7.33 1.73 6.52
C THR A 73 8.84 1.50 6.61
N THR A 74 9.58 2.49 7.11
CA THR A 74 11.04 2.39 7.34
C THR A 74 11.39 1.78 8.68
N ARG A 75 10.39 1.47 9.51
CA ARG A 75 10.51 0.85 10.82
C ARG A 75 9.47 -0.26 10.98
N ARG A 76 9.67 -1.10 11.98
CA ARG A 76 8.68 -2.13 12.32
C ARG A 76 7.46 -1.48 12.97
N VAL A 77 6.32 -1.64 12.31
CA VAL A 77 4.99 -1.25 12.79
C VAL A 77 4.13 -2.47 13.03
N GLN A 78 3.06 -2.30 13.80
CA GLN A 78 2.05 -3.34 13.97
C GLN A 78 1.31 -3.54 12.65
N ALA A 79 1.54 -4.68 11.99
CA ALA A 79 0.96 -4.95 10.68
C ALA A 79 -0.57 -4.87 10.67
N ALA A 80 -1.23 -5.28 11.76
CA ALA A 80 -2.68 -5.30 11.86
C ALA A 80 -3.31 -3.90 11.73
N SER A 81 -2.71 -2.86 12.30
CA SER A 81 -3.28 -1.50 12.22
C SER A 81 -3.16 -0.94 10.81
N VAL A 82 -1.99 -1.09 10.19
CA VAL A 82 -1.77 -0.62 8.81
C VAL A 82 -2.65 -1.35 7.81
N LEU A 83 -2.78 -2.68 7.95
CA LEU A 83 -3.64 -3.47 7.08
C LEU A 83 -5.12 -3.11 7.25
N TYR A 84 -5.57 -2.83 8.47
CA TYR A 84 -6.93 -2.35 8.73
C TYR A 84 -7.18 -0.99 8.07
N ASP A 85 -6.29 0.00 8.29
CA ASP A 85 -6.42 1.32 7.66
C ASP A 85 -6.40 1.21 6.13
N MET A 86 -5.51 0.39 5.57
CA MET A 86 -5.45 0.17 4.13
C MET A 86 -6.71 -0.50 3.58
N HIS A 87 -7.30 -1.44 4.33
CA HIS A 87 -8.55 -2.09 3.97
C HIS A 87 -9.69 -1.08 3.85
N MET A 88 -9.82 -0.19 4.84
CA MET A 88 -10.81 0.89 4.82
C MET A 88 -10.53 1.87 3.66
N ALA A 89 -9.26 2.20 3.41
CA ALA A 89 -8.88 3.18 2.39
C ALA A 89 -9.15 2.68 0.97
N VAL A 90 -8.76 1.44 0.65
CA VAL A 90 -8.92 0.88 -0.69
C VAL A 90 -10.40 0.73 -1.08
N ARG A 91 -11.27 0.56 -0.08
CA ARG A 91 -12.74 0.52 -0.23
C ARG A 91 -13.40 1.90 -0.30
N GLY A 92 -12.67 2.98 0.01
CA GLY A 92 -13.26 4.32 0.13
C GLY A 92 -14.12 4.48 1.38
N GLU A 93 -13.94 3.63 2.39
CA GLU A 93 -14.68 3.63 3.66
C GLU A 93 -13.94 4.37 4.78
N LEU A 94 -12.70 4.81 4.52
CA LEU A 94 -11.99 5.74 5.39
C LEU A 94 -12.63 7.11 5.21
N GLY A 95 -13.49 7.48 6.16
CA GLY A 95 -14.29 8.71 6.15
C GLY A 95 -13.46 9.98 5.94
N GLU A 96 -14.12 10.99 5.37
CA GLU A 96 -13.61 12.35 5.14
C GLU A 96 -12.96 12.98 6.38
#